data_AF-A0A536FTC1-F1
#
_entry.id   AF-A0A536FTC1-F1
#
_cell.length_a   1.000
_cell.length_b   1.000
_cell.length_c   1.000
_cell.angle_alpha   90.00
_cell.angle_beta   90.00
_cell.angle_gamma   90.00
#
_symmetry.space_group_name_H-M   'P 1'
#
loop_
_entity.id
_entity.type
_entity.pdbx_description
1 polymer ?
#
loop_
_entity_poly.entity_id
_entity_poly.type
_entity_poly.pdbx_seq_one_letter_code
_entity_poly.pdbx_strand_id
1 'polypeptide(L)'
;MSTSGPPSTPPPSPTSPPTVSPMAKHTQLVRSGANWFIWIAGLSLVNSVLFVTGSHWSFFLGLAATQVSDEFGKVIITGTTGVAVALAIDVVIAAIFVGLGLMSRSGALWSFIVGMVLIVLDALLLVWVQDWAAVAFHALALFFVFRGFQAARQLAGLRTSAALPPGMVPPITPR
;
A
#
# COMPACT_ATOMS: atom_id res chain seq x y z
N MET A 1 12.48 75.87 -4.44
CA MET A 1 11.12 75.29 -4.42
C MET A 1 11.23 73.88 -5.00
N SER A 2 11.24 72.85 -4.16
CA SER A 2 11.39 71.46 -4.57
C SER A 2 10.03 70.79 -4.59
N THR A 3 9.64 70.21 -5.73
CA THR A 3 8.37 69.53 -5.94
C THR A 3 8.46 68.08 -5.46
N SER A 4 7.64 67.71 -4.47
CA SER A 4 7.43 66.34 -4.02
C SER A 4 6.54 65.59 -5.02
N GLY A 5 7.09 64.60 -5.73
CA GLY A 5 6.33 63.71 -6.60
C GLY A 5 5.40 62.77 -5.79
N PRO A 6 4.32 62.25 -6.40
CA PRO A 6 3.35 61.40 -5.72
C PRO A 6 3.93 60.01 -5.36
N PRO A 7 3.42 59.36 -4.30
CA PRO A 7 3.90 58.06 -3.85
C PRO A 7 3.60 56.98 -4.89
N SER A 8 4.65 56.24 -5.28
CA SER A 8 4.55 55.09 -6.16
C SER A 8 3.77 53.95 -5.48
N THR A 9 2.68 53.51 -6.10
CA THR A 9 1.94 52.33 -5.67
C THR A 9 2.81 51.08 -5.84
N PRO A 10 2.90 50.20 -4.83
CA PRO A 10 3.65 48.96 -4.98
C PRO A 10 3.02 48.06 -6.04
N PRO A 11 3.82 47.32 -6.82
CA PRO A 11 3.32 46.45 -7.87
C PRO A 11 2.43 45.35 -7.29
N PRO A 12 1.38 44.91 -8.02
CA PRO A 12 0.53 43.81 -7.59
C PRO A 12 1.38 42.55 -7.37
N SER A 13 1.19 41.91 -6.21
CA SER A 13 1.86 40.65 -5.89
C SER A 13 1.55 39.60 -6.96
N PRO A 14 2.53 38.79 -7.40
CA PRO A 14 2.28 37.78 -8.42
C PRO A 14 1.26 36.77 -7.91
N THR A 15 0.09 36.75 -8.58
CA THR A 15 -0.92 35.70 -8.45
C THR A 15 -0.24 34.36 -8.69
N SER A 16 -0.03 33.60 -7.62
CA SER A 16 0.56 32.26 -7.72
C SER A 16 -0.31 31.41 -8.66
N PRO A 17 0.29 30.66 -9.61
CA PRO A 17 -0.47 29.82 -10.53
C PRO A 17 -1.32 28.79 -9.75
N PRO A 18 -2.41 28.29 -10.33
CA PRO A 18 -3.36 27.44 -9.63
C PRO A 18 -2.64 26.21 -9.11
N THR A 19 -2.47 26.13 -7.80
CA THR A 19 -2.06 24.94 -7.08
C THR A 19 -3.05 23.84 -7.42
N VAL A 20 -2.77 23.03 -8.44
CA VAL A 20 -3.28 21.65 -8.50
C VAL A 20 -2.68 21.00 -7.26
N SER A 21 -3.45 21.07 -6.16
CA SER A 21 -2.92 21.14 -4.80
C SER A 21 -1.96 19.98 -4.51
N PRO A 22 -0.77 20.22 -3.92
CA PRO A 22 0.12 19.16 -3.44
C PRO A 22 -0.62 18.04 -2.69
N MET A 23 -1.71 18.38 -2.00
CA MET A 23 -2.59 17.43 -1.31
C MET A 23 -3.30 16.44 -2.23
N ALA A 24 -3.72 16.85 -3.43
CA ALA A 24 -4.40 15.98 -4.40
C ALA A 24 -3.46 14.88 -4.91
N LYS A 25 -2.22 15.24 -5.24
CA LYS A 25 -1.17 14.28 -5.64
C LYS A 25 -0.87 13.28 -4.53
N HIS A 26 -0.71 13.73 -3.29
CA HIS A 26 -0.48 12.82 -2.16
C HIS A 26 -1.68 11.91 -1.93
N THR A 27 -2.90 12.44 -1.99
CA THR A 27 -4.13 11.62 -1.84
C THR A 27 -4.22 10.52 -2.89
N GLN A 28 -3.85 10.81 -4.14
CA GLN A 28 -3.80 9.81 -5.21
C GLN A 28 -2.77 8.70 -4.91
N LEU A 29 -1.56 9.08 -4.45
CA LEU A 29 -0.52 8.12 -4.09
C LEU A 29 -0.90 7.24 -2.89
N VAL A 30 -1.58 7.82 -1.89
CA VAL A 30 -2.15 7.05 -0.77
C VAL A 30 -3.11 5.99 -1.29
N ARG A 31 -4.04 6.39 -2.16
CA ARG A 31 -5.02 5.46 -2.75
C ARG A 31 -4.34 4.41 -3.62
N SER A 32 -3.36 4.78 -4.45
CA SER A 32 -2.65 3.79 -5.28
C SER A 32 -1.92 2.77 -4.43
N GLY A 33 -1.22 3.19 -3.37
CA GLY A 33 -0.54 2.27 -2.44
C GLY A 33 -1.52 1.39 -1.68
N ALA A 34 -2.61 1.95 -1.18
CA ALA A 34 -3.64 1.18 -0.48
C ALA A 34 -4.35 0.15 -1.38
N ASN A 35 -4.50 0.46 -2.68
CA ASN A 35 -5.08 -0.47 -3.65
C ASN A 35 -4.23 -1.71 -3.88
N TRP A 36 -2.91 -1.66 -3.62
CA TRP A 36 -2.06 -2.85 -3.74
C TRP A 36 -2.45 -3.94 -2.75
N PHE A 37 -2.93 -3.61 -1.55
CA PHE A 37 -3.46 -4.63 -0.64
C PHE A 37 -4.67 -5.37 -1.23
N ILE A 38 -5.53 -4.65 -1.94
CA ILE A 38 -6.72 -5.24 -2.59
C ILE A 38 -6.30 -6.06 -3.82
N TRP A 39 -5.30 -5.60 -4.57
CA TRP A 39 -4.73 -6.37 -5.67
C TRP A 39 -4.09 -7.67 -5.20
N ILE A 40 -3.30 -7.63 -4.12
CA ILE A 40 -2.74 -8.83 -3.49
C ILE A 40 -3.88 -9.79 -3.14
N ALA A 41 -4.88 -9.33 -2.39
CA ALA A 41 -6.03 -10.16 -2.00
C ALA A 41 -6.74 -10.79 -3.20
N GLY A 42 -7.05 -10.01 -4.24
CA GLY A 42 -7.74 -10.49 -5.43
C GLY A 42 -6.91 -11.50 -6.22
N LEU A 43 -5.61 -11.23 -6.41
CA LEU A 43 -4.72 -12.13 -7.14
C LEU A 43 -4.46 -13.42 -6.36
N SER A 44 -4.33 -13.36 -5.04
CA SER A 44 -4.23 -14.55 -4.17
C SER A 44 -5.47 -15.45 -4.31
N LEU A 45 -6.67 -14.86 -4.31
CA LEU A 45 -7.91 -15.64 -4.50
C LEU A 45 -8.00 -16.26 -5.89
N VAL A 46 -7.64 -15.51 -6.94
CA VAL A 46 -7.60 -16.04 -8.31
C VAL A 46 -6.64 -17.24 -8.39
N ASN A 47 -5.44 -17.13 -7.81
CA ASN A 47 -4.47 -18.21 -7.80
C ASN A 47 -4.99 -19.43 -7.02
N SER A 48 -5.68 -19.21 -5.89
CA SER A 48 -6.31 -20.27 -5.10
C SER A 48 -7.38 -21.03 -5.90
N VAL A 49 -8.22 -20.33 -6.66
CA VAL A 49 -9.23 -20.96 -7.54
C VAL A 49 -8.58 -21.73 -8.69
N LEU A 50 -7.53 -21.19 -9.31
CA LEU A 50 -6.79 -21.86 -10.38
C LEU A 50 -6.14 -23.16 -9.90
N PHE A 51 -5.57 -23.15 -8.70
CA PHE A 51 -5.00 -24.33 -8.07
C PHE A 51 -6.05 -25.44 -7.90
N VAL A 52 -7.25 -25.11 -7.40
CA VAL A 52 -8.31 -26.11 -7.14
C VAL A 52 -8.98 -26.62 -8.41
N THR A 53 -9.00 -25.84 -9.48
CA THR A 53 -9.53 -26.28 -10.78
C THR A 53 -8.56 -27.14 -11.59
N GLY A 54 -7.37 -27.45 -11.05
CA GLY A 54 -6.37 -28.28 -11.72
C GLY A 54 -5.72 -27.59 -12.92
N SER A 55 -5.80 -26.26 -13.00
CA SER A 55 -5.16 -25.51 -14.06
C SER A 55 -3.64 -25.54 -13.87
N HIS A 56 -2.93 -26.16 -14.82
CA HIS A 56 -1.46 -26.12 -14.89
C HIS A 56 -0.92 -24.73 -15.25
N TRP A 57 -1.79 -23.78 -15.63
CA TRP A 57 -1.47 -22.35 -15.71
C TRP A 57 -1.50 -21.76 -14.29
N SER A 58 -0.59 -22.19 -13.43
CA SER A 58 -0.29 -21.46 -12.20
C SER A 58 0.39 -20.16 -12.64
N PHE A 59 -0.42 -19.09 -12.75
CA PHE A 59 0.09 -17.76 -13.05
C PHE A 59 1.21 -17.48 -12.03
N PHE A 60 2.43 -17.26 -12.54
CA PHE A 60 3.74 -17.20 -11.87
C PHE A 60 3.89 -16.14 -10.76
N LEU A 61 2.81 -15.71 -10.10
CA LEU A 61 2.73 -14.50 -9.28
C LEU A 61 2.10 -14.73 -7.90
N GLY A 62 2.10 -15.96 -7.40
CA GLY A 62 1.82 -16.19 -5.99
C GLY A 62 1.21 -17.55 -5.74
N LEU A 63 1.99 -18.44 -5.18
CA LEU A 63 1.67 -19.09 -3.92
C LEU A 63 2.84 -20.01 -3.59
N ALA A 64 3.41 -19.85 -2.41
CA ALA A 64 4.41 -20.77 -1.87
C ALA A 64 3.90 -22.22 -1.81
N ALA A 65 2.58 -22.38 -1.80
CA ALA A 65 1.88 -23.63 -1.58
C ALA A 65 2.10 -24.68 -2.69
N THR A 66 2.45 -24.29 -3.92
CA THR A 66 2.54 -25.26 -5.03
C THR A 66 3.82 -26.08 -5.05
N GLN A 67 4.93 -25.61 -4.47
CA GLN A 67 6.20 -26.37 -4.44
C GLN A 67 6.40 -27.20 -3.17
N VAL A 68 5.61 -26.92 -2.13
CA VAL A 68 5.51 -27.75 -0.91
C VAL A 68 4.88 -29.12 -1.21
N SER A 69 4.22 -29.27 -2.36
CA SER A 69 3.52 -30.48 -2.80
C SER A 69 4.43 -31.70 -3.00
N ASP A 70 5.68 -31.53 -3.43
CA ASP A 70 6.56 -32.67 -3.71
C ASP A 70 7.28 -33.21 -2.46
N GLU A 71 7.54 -32.38 -1.45
CA GLU A 71 8.26 -32.81 -0.23
C GLU A 71 7.38 -32.82 1.06
N PHE A 72 6.35 -31.98 1.13
CA PHE A 72 5.47 -31.85 2.31
C PHE A 72 4.04 -32.34 2.06
N GLY A 73 3.63 -32.49 0.78
CA GLY A 73 2.31 -32.98 0.39
C GLY A 73 1.97 -34.39 0.88
N LYS A 74 2.97 -35.15 1.32
CA LYS A 74 2.77 -36.47 1.94
C LYS A 74 2.36 -36.42 3.42
N VAL A 75 2.46 -35.27 4.11
CA VAL A 75 2.38 -35.24 5.59
C VAL A 75 1.21 -34.43 6.17
N ILE A 76 0.68 -33.38 5.51
CA ILE A 76 -0.27 -32.46 6.19
C ILE A 76 -1.59 -32.23 5.44
N ILE A 77 -1.65 -32.29 4.10
CA ILE A 77 -2.84 -31.91 3.33
C ILE A 77 -3.07 -32.93 2.21
N THR A 78 -3.72 -34.05 2.53
CA THR A 78 -4.15 -35.05 1.54
C THR A 78 -5.68 -35.04 1.38
N GLY A 79 -6.17 -34.92 0.15
CA GLY A 79 -7.61 -35.04 -0.17
C GLY A 79 -8.42 -33.73 -0.10
N THR A 80 -9.72 -33.84 -0.35
CA THR A 80 -10.66 -32.70 -0.50
C THR A 80 -10.79 -31.83 0.76
N THR A 81 -10.69 -32.44 1.95
CA THR A 81 -10.74 -31.70 3.23
C THR A 81 -9.58 -30.74 3.40
N GLY A 82 -8.38 -31.15 3.00
CA GLY A 82 -7.19 -30.31 3.08
C GLY A 82 -7.27 -29.08 2.17
N VAL A 83 -7.78 -29.27 0.94
CA VAL A 83 -8.01 -28.18 -0.02
C VAL A 83 -9.02 -27.17 0.54
N ALA A 84 -10.12 -27.64 1.14
CA ALA A 84 -11.14 -26.76 1.72
C ALA A 84 -10.58 -25.89 2.87
N VAL A 85 -9.72 -26.46 3.72
CA VAL A 85 -9.07 -25.72 4.81
C VAL A 85 -8.10 -24.67 4.26
N ALA A 86 -7.29 -25.02 3.25
CA ALA A 86 -6.38 -24.06 2.60
C ALA A 86 -7.15 -22.87 2.00
N LEU A 87 -8.21 -23.14 1.23
CA LEU A 87 -9.08 -22.10 0.67
C LEU A 87 -9.70 -21.20 1.75
N ALA A 88 -10.13 -21.77 2.87
CA ALA A 88 -10.70 -20.99 3.96
C ALA A 88 -9.66 -20.01 4.57
N ILE A 89 -8.42 -20.48 4.73
CA ILE A 89 -7.32 -19.64 5.20
C ILE A 89 -7.01 -18.53 4.19
N ASP A 90 -6.96 -18.84 2.90
CA ASP A 90 -6.72 -17.86 1.83
C ASP A 90 -7.79 -16.77 1.82
N VAL A 91 -9.07 -17.12 2.00
CA VAL A 91 -10.17 -16.16 2.10
C VAL A 91 -10.04 -15.25 3.31
N VAL A 92 -9.63 -15.79 4.47
CA VAL A 92 -9.42 -14.99 5.68
C VAL A 92 -8.26 -14.00 5.48
N ILE A 93 -7.13 -14.46 4.92
CA ILE A 93 -5.98 -13.61 4.63
C ILE A 93 -6.34 -12.52 3.62
N ALA A 94 -7.05 -12.88 2.54
CA ALA A 94 -7.56 -11.92 1.56
C ALA A 94 -8.47 -10.86 2.21
N ALA A 95 -9.37 -11.26 3.11
CA ALA A 95 -10.22 -10.34 3.85
C ALA A 95 -9.40 -9.37 4.73
N ILE A 96 -8.35 -9.85 5.40
CA ILE A 96 -7.42 -9.02 6.18
C ILE A 96 -6.77 -7.97 5.27
N PHE A 97 -6.22 -8.37 4.12
CA PHE A 97 -5.61 -7.44 3.17
C PHE A 97 -6.60 -6.42 2.62
N VAL A 98 -7.83 -6.84 2.28
CA VAL A 98 -8.88 -5.90 1.88
C VAL A 98 -9.18 -4.91 2.99
N GLY A 99 -9.33 -5.36 4.25
CA GLY A 99 -9.56 -4.49 5.40
C GLY A 99 -8.44 -3.46 5.61
N LEU A 100 -7.18 -3.91 5.52
CA LEU A 100 -6.00 -3.03 5.59
C LEU A 100 -5.98 -2.02 4.43
N GLY A 101 -6.35 -2.44 3.21
CA GLY A 101 -6.50 -1.56 2.05
C GLY A 101 -7.55 -0.48 2.25
N LEU A 102 -8.74 -0.86 2.72
CA LEU A 102 -9.81 0.09 2.99
C LEU A 102 -9.41 1.11 4.07
N MET A 103 -8.74 0.68 5.12
CA MET A 103 -8.29 1.58 6.18
C MET A 103 -7.14 2.50 5.74
N SER A 104 -6.23 1.97 4.93
CA SER A 104 -5.11 2.73 4.36
C SER A 104 -5.59 3.84 3.42
N ARG A 105 -6.71 3.63 2.69
CA ARG A 105 -7.35 4.68 1.87
C ARG A 105 -7.82 5.88 2.69
N SER A 106 -8.15 5.68 3.96
CA SER A 106 -8.51 6.75 4.90
C SER A 106 -7.29 7.52 5.42
N GLY A 107 -6.07 7.06 5.12
CA GLY A 107 -4.82 7.67 5.57
C GLY A 107 -4.33 7.14 6.93
N ALA A 108 -4.85 6.01 7.41
CA ALA A 108 -4.36 5.37 8.63
C ALA A 108 -2.93 4.84 8.42
N LEU A 109 -1.94 5.45 9.07
CA LEU A 109 -0.53 5.07 8.87
C LEU A 109 -0.23 3.67 9.41
N TRP A 110 -0.91 3.25 10.48
CA TRP A 110 -0.67 1.95 11.10
C TRP A 110 -1.08 0.78 10.18
N SER A 111 -2.13 0.94 9.37
CA SER A 111 -2.59 -0.13 8.49
C SER A 111 -1.59 -0.40 7.36
N PHE A 112 -0.89 0.63 6.89
CA PHE A 112 0.25 0.47 5.99
C PHE A 112 1.38 -0.33 6.65
N ILE A 113 1.72 -0.02 7.90
CA ILE A 113 2.82 -0.71 8.61
C ILE A 113 2.48 -2.19 8.80
N VAL A 114 1.30 -2.49 9.33
CA VAL A 114 0.83 -3.87 9.52
C VAL A 114 0.83 -4.62 8.18
N GLY A 115 0.29 -4.02 7.13
CA GLY A 115 0.27 -4.63 5.80
C GLY A 115 1.66 -4.87 5.21
N MET A 116 2.60 -3.94 5.38
CA MET A 116 3.98 -4.13 4.93
C MET A 116 4.67 -5.28 5.68
N VAL A 117 4.43 -5.42 6.98
CA VAL A 117 4.96 -6.57 7.76
C VAL A 117 4.39 -7.88 7.22
N LEU A 118 3.08 -7.97 6.98
CA LEU A 118 2.46 -9.17 6.42
C LEU A 118 3.01 -9.52 5.04
N ILE A 119 3.20 -8.53 4.16
CA ILE A 119 3.80 -8.73 2.82
C ILE A 119 5.24 -9.26 2.94
N VAL A 120 6.04 -8.71 3.85
CA VAL A 120 7.43 -9.17 4.04
C VAL A 120 7.47 -10.59 4.60
N LEU A 121 6.63 -10.90 5.59
CA LEU A 121 6.55 -12.25 6.14
C LEU A 121 6.15 -13.27 5.07
N ASP A 122 5.17 -12.92 4.22
CA ASP A 122 4.76 -13.80 3.11
C ASP A 122 5.87 -13.95 2.06
N ALA A 123 6.57 -12.87 1.71
CA ALA A 123 7.73 -12.92 0.83
C ALA A 123 8.86 -13.80 1.38
N LEU A 124 9.08 -13.81 2.69
CA LEU A 124 10.08 -14.69 3.33
C LEU A 124 9.67 -16.17 3.24
N LEU A 125 8.38 -16.49 3.36
CA LEU A 125 7.87 -17.84 3.12
C LEU A 125 8.10 -18.26 1.65
N LEU A 126 7.88 -17.34 0.70
CA LEU A 126 8.12 -17.57 -0.72
C LEU A 126 9.60 -17.78 -1.06
N VAL A 127 10.51 -17.06 -0.40
CA VAL A 127 11.96 -17.30 -0.51
C VAL A 127 12.31 -18.71 -0.03
N TRP A 128 11.71 -19.17 1.08
CA TRP A 128 11.98 -20.49 1.63
C TRP A 128 11.62 -21.61 0.66
N VAL A 129 10.51 -21.46 -0.09
CA VAL A 129 10.09 -22.41 -1.13
C VAL A 129 10.62 -22.06 -2.52
N GLN A 130 11.55 -21.11 -2.62
CA GLN A 130 12.24 -20.67 -3.84
C GLN A 130 11.33 -20.17 -4.99
N ASP A 131 10.15 -19.62 -4.66
CA ASP A 131 9.28 -18.96 -5.65
C ASP A 131 9.72 -17.51 -5.90
N TRP A 132 10.82 -17.34 -6.63
CA TRP A 132 11.42 -16.03 -6.88
C TRP A 132 10.53 -15.08 -7.69
N ALA A 133 9.63 -15.60 -8.52
CA ALA A 133 8.70 -14.78 -9.29
C ALA A 133 7.65 -14.15 -8.36
N ALA A 134 7.09 -14.92 -7.43
CA ALA A 134 6.21 -14.40 -6.40
C ALA A 134 6.94 -13.46 -5.42
N VAL A 135 8.20 -13.73 -5.07
CA VAL A 135 9.02 -12.80 -4.27
C VAL A 135 9.16 -11.45 -4.97
N ALA A 136 9.47 -11.44 -6.27
CA ALA A 136 9.57 -10.20 -7.05
C ALA A 136 8.24 -9.42 -7.09
N PHE A 137 7.11 -10.12 -7.19
CA PHE A 137 5.79 -9.51 -7.11
C PHE A 137 5.53 -8.86 -5.74
N HIS A 138 5.85 -9.55 -4.65
CA HIS A 138 5.71 -9.00 -3.30
C HIS A 138 6.63 -7.79 -3.10
N ALA A 139 7.84 -7.81 -3.63
CA ALA A 139 8.75 -6.66 -3.60
C ALA A 139 8.18 -5.46 -4.38
N LEU A 140 7.58 -5.69 -5.56
CA LEU A 140 6.90 -4.65 -6.34
C LEU A 140 5.71 -4.06 -5.56
N ALA A 141 4.87 -4.92 -4.99
CA ALA A 141 3.73 -4.49 -4.18
C ALA A 141 4.20 -3.69 -2.96
N LEU A 142 5.22 -4.18 -2.24
CA LEU A 142 5.83 -3.50 -1.11
C LEU A 142 6.35 -2.11 -1.48
N PHE A 143 7.00 -1.97 -2.64
CA PHE A 143 7.46 -0.68 -3.14
C PHE A 143 6.32 0.33 -3.29
N PHE A 144 5.20 -0.07 -3.91
CA PHE A 144 4.06 0.82 -4.09
C PHE A 144 3.30 1.11 -2.79
N VAL A 145 3.17 0.11 -1.90
CA VAL A 145 2.60 0.29 -0.57
C VAL A 145 3.44 1.29 0.23
N PHE A 146 4.77 1.16 0.20
CA PHE A 146 5.69 2.09 0.86
C PHE A 146 5.59 3.51 0.32
N ARG A 147 5.44 3.70 -1.00
CA ARG A 147 5.17 5.02 -1.60
C ARG A 147 3.84 5.60 -1.13
N GLY A 148 2.80 4.78 -1.00
CA GLY A 148 1.52 5.19 -0.42
C GLY A 148 1.65 5.62 1.03
N PHE A 149 2.41 4.88 1.83
CA PHE A 149 2.72 5.22 3.23
C PHE A 149 3.46 6.56 3.36
N GLN A 150 4.50 6.78 2.55
CA GLN A 150 5.22 8.06 2.54
C GLN A 150 4.29 9.23 2.19
N ALA A 151 3.43 9.06 1.18
CA ALA A 151 2.45 10.06 0.80
C ALA A 151 1.41 10.30 1.90
N ALA A 152 0.98 9.26 2.62
CA ALA A 152 0.05 9.38 3.74
C ALA A 152 0.69 10.19 4.89
N ARG A 153 1.98 9.94 5.17
CA ARG A 153 2.73 10.66 6.21
C ARG A 153 2.90 12.13 5.87
N GLN A 154 3.19 12.44 4.61
CA GLN A 154 3.29 13.83 4.11
C GLN A 154 1.93 14.53 4.16
N LEU A 155 0.86 13.86 3.71
CA LEU A 155 -0.49 14.40 3.74
C LEU A 155 -0.98 14.70 5.17
N ALA A 156 -0.65 13.83 6.13
CA ALA A 156 -0.92 14.08 7.55
C ALA A 156 -0.22 15.36 8.05
N GLY A 157 1.06 15.53 7.73
CA GLY A 157 1.80 16.75 8.09
C GLY A 157 1.21 18.02 7.48
N LEU A 158 0.86 17.99 6.18
CA LEU A 158 0.23 19.12 5.49
C LEU A 158 -1.12 19.52 6.12
N ARG A 159 -1.93 18.53 6.52
CA ARG A 159 -3.21 18.78 7.21
C ARG A 159 -3.02 19.43 8.57
N THR A 160 -2.01 19.00 9.33
CA THR A 160 -1.66 19.64 10.61
C THR A 160 -1.23 21.09 10.41
N SER A 161 -0.37 21.38 9.42
CA SER A 161 0.07 22.75 9.15
C SER A 161 -1.05 23.67 8.67
N ALA A 162 -1.98 23.14 7.86
CA ALA A 162 -3.13 23.90 7.37
C ALA A 162 -4.19 24.19 8.45
N ALA A 163 -4.24 23.36 9.51
CA ALA A 163 -5.14 23.57 10.64
C ALA A 163 -4.63 24.61 11.65
N LEU A 164 -3.35 24.99 11.58
CA LEU A 164 -2.77 26.02 12.46
C LEU A 164 -3.10 27.44 11.95
N PRO A 165 -3.41 28.39 12.85
CA PRO A 165 -3.58 29.79 12.46
C PRO A 165 -2.32 30.36 11.79
N PRO A 166 -2.46 31.31 10.84
CA PRO A 166 -1.32 31.96 10.21
C PRO A 166 -0.36 32.57 11.25
N GLY A 167 0.92 32.21 11.18
CA GLY A 167 1.97 32.74 12.07
C GLY A 167 2.28 31.89 13.31
N MET A 168 1.56 30.78 13.56
CA MET A 168 1.89 29.88 14.66
C MET A 168 2.86 28.77 14.20
N VAL A 169 4.11 28.84 14.64
CA VAL A 169 5.12 27.81 14.35
C VAL A 169 4.72 26.52 15.09
N PRO A 170 4.70 25.33 14.43
CA PRO A 170 4.42 24.08 15.09
C PRO A 170 5.39 23.88 16.28
N PRO A 171 4.93 23.34 17.42
CA PRO A 171 5.83 22.97 18.49
C PRO A 171 6.89 22.02 17.93
N ILE A 172 8.16 22.33 18.16
CA ILE A 172 9.29 21.44 17.83
C ILE A 172 9.16 20.23 18.76
N THR A 173 8.34 19.26 18.36
CA THR A 173 8.24 17.99 19.06
C THR A 173 9.39 17.13 18.55
N PRO A 174 10.33 16.72 19.42
CA PRO A 174 11.31 15.71 19.03
C PRO A 174 10.53 14.45 18.66
N ARG A 175 10.69 13.99 17.42
CA ARG A 175 10.20 12.68 16.97
C ARG A 175 11.28 11.64 17.16
#